data_AF-A0A9P6IB38-F1
#
_entry.id   AF-A0A9P6IB38-F1
#
_cell.length_a   1.000
_cell.length_b   1.000
_cell.length_c   1.000
_cell.angle_alpha   90.00
_cell.angle_beta   90.00
_cell.angle_gamma   90.00
#
_symmetry.space_group_name_H-M   'P 1'
#
loop_
_entity.id
_entity.type
_entity.pdbx_description
1 polymer ?
#
loop_
_entity_poly.entity_id
_entity_poly.type
_entity_poly.pdbx_seq_one_letter_code
_entity_poly.pdbx_strand_id
1 'polypeptide(L)'
;MSIPKSILQHHLWDINKDSRHEATTSNIRLHYDRAKLICQESVIATRDPTVLTISSIHLNLCIGTIARFRGSQPHLTRILDDLIQFRVCGEFMLTEIGHGLDARNLETTATMLEDGSYVLNTPNFAAAKAMPPTTPLAGIPRVAVVFARLIVRNDDRGVKPFLVPINDEWEMHRGVTSRALPIRPGTKPLDHAITTFKDVRLGPGALLGSAAKAEDQRADFFDQIWRVSVGTIALSFASISSLKVSGCIAGLYSQKRRVAAGRGSETTAVINFSTQSRPVLKALAHSEVLEVYALWTVREFMDPEHSVDVRRGLAAAFKALVTRSSRTMTELVERCGWQGLFAHNQINELALSFQGNSIAEGDTLVLCIRLASEVLMGKYRLPEPTHQDSPLAKYERGLFQEATEKVQSLSGGHRGEGFNSGILPRCRGLVEAMGQRMAYEAAARVETVLPEVLDVFVMSCIREDPSWYTEHGELTRAQIWHDEEDAYRQLFPLLPKLIERSGAQDYIAAPMIEEEKLEKFTLGLATFGLDEDVISGSVRKRHSKL
;
A
#
# COMPACT_ATOMS: atom_id res chain seq x y z
N MET A 1 -16.85 -13.73 3.68
CA MET A 1 -16.37 -15.07 4.07
C MET A 1 -15.27 -14.87 5.10
N SER A 2 -15.47 -15.27 6.36
CA SER A 2 -14.41 -15.21 7.38
C SER A 2 -13.57 -16.49 7.28
N ILE A 3 -12.27 -16.36 7.07
CA ILE A 3 -11.35 -17.48 7.22
C ILE A 3 -11.13 -17.70 8.72
N PRO A 4 -10.90 -18.93 9.20
CA PRO A 4 -10.82 -19.19 10.62
C PRO A 4 -9.66 -18.41 11.28
N LYS A 5 -9.97 -17.71 12.38
CA LYS A 5 -9.01 -17.00 13.26
C LYS A 5 -7.84 -17.88 13.78
N SER A 6 -7.91 -19.19 13.56
CA SER A 6 -6.88 -20.17 13.92
C SER A 6 -5.51 -19.87 13.31
N ILE A 7 -5.45 -19.14 12.18
CA ILE A 7 -4.16 -18.77 11.58
C ILE A 7 -3.30 -17.92 12.53
N LEU A 8 -3.93 -17.07 13.36
CA LEU A 8 -3.26 -16.24 14.35
C LEU A 8 -2.80 -17.04 15.59
N GLN A 9 -3.23 -18.29 15.74
CA GLN A 9 -2.88 -19.17 16.86
C GLN A 9 -1.71 -20.12 16.55
N HIS A 10 -1.18 -20.11 15.32
CA HIS A 10 -0.01 -20.91 14.97
C HIS A 10 1.27 -20.38 15.63
N HIS A 11 2.22 -21.28 15.96
CA HIS A 11 3.55 -20.98 16.53
C HIS A 11 4.42 -19.98 15.73
N LEU A 12 3.97 -19.60 14.53
CA LEU A 12 4.62 -18.65 13.64
C LEU A 12 4.26 -17.19 13.97
N TRP A 13 3.18 -16.92 14.70
CA TRP A 13 2.78 -15.58 15.15
C TRP A 13 3.03 -15.46 16.66
N ASP A 14 4.06 -14.70 17.06
CA ASP A 14 4.50 -14.58 18.46
C ASP A 14 5.13 -13.19 18.64
N ILE A 15 4.55 -12.40 19.55
CA ILE A 15 4.98 -11.02 19.85
C ILE A 15 6.49 -10.88 20.17
N ASN A 16 7.11 -11.90 20.78
CA ASN A 16 8.53 -11.89 21.13
C ASN A 16 9.43 -12.19 19.92
N LYS A 17 8.91 -12.88 18.90
CA LYS A 17 9.58 -13.06 17.61
C LYS A 17 9.31 -11.86 16.70
N ASP A 18 8.09 -11.33 16.75
CA ASP A 18 7.60 -10.23 15.91
C ASP A 18 8.22 -8.87 16.21
N SER A 19 8.75 -8.68 17.41
CA SER A 19 9.44 -7.47 17.82
C SER A 19 10.93 -7.45 17.45
N ARG A 20 11.46 -8.53 16.83
CA ARG A 20 12.87 -8.60 16.39
C ARG A 20 13.00 -8.07 14.95
N HIS A 21 13.88 -7.09 14.77
CA HIS A 21 14.03 -6.36 13.50
C HIS A 21 15.41 -6.57 12.84
N GLU A 22 16.17 -7.59 13.26
CA GLU A 22 17.48 -7.90 12.66
C GLU A 22 17.32 -8.64 11.33
N ALA A 23 18.06 -8.24 10.29
CA ALA A 23 18.10 -8.93 9.00
C ALA A 23 18.96 -10.20 9.07
N THR A 24 18.47 -11.22 9.76
CA THR A 24 19.07 -12.56 9.77
C THR A 24 18.33 -13.48 8.80
N THR A 25 19.00 -14.52 8.30
CA THR A 25 18.40 -15.58 7.47
C THR A 25 17.13 -16.15 8.11
N SER A 26 17.15 -16.39 9.43
CA SER A 26 16.00 -16.94 10.14
C SER A 26 14.81 -15.97 10.19
N ASN A 27 15.05 -14.67 10.36
CA ASN A 27 13.98 -13.67 10.40
C ASN A 27 13.39 -13.45 8.99
N ILE A 28 14.22 -13.41 7.95
CA ILE A 28 13.75 -13.28 6.57
C ILE A 28 12.91 -14.49 6.18
N ARG A 29 13.40 -15.71 6.44
CA ARG A 29 12.66 -16.96 6.17
C ARG A 29 11.29 -17.02 6.85
N LEU A 30 11.18 -16.54 8.09
CA LEU A 30 9.92 -16.50 8.84
C LEU A 30 8.81 -15.74 8.09
N HIS A 31 9.14 -14.65 7.40
CA HIS A 31 8.17 -13.89 6.61
C HIS A 31 7.66 -14.70 5.40
N TYR A 32 8.49 -15.52 4.76
CA TYR A 32 8.06 -16.40 3.67
C TYR A 32 7.21 -17.56 4.18
N ASP A 33 7.56 -18.15 5.33
CA ASP A 33 6.74 -19.18 5.97
C ASP A 33 5.34 -18.65 6.31
N ARG A 34 5.24 -17.39 6.74
CA ARG A 34 3.96 -16.69 6.97
C ARG A 34 3.22 -16.38 5.68
N ALA A 35 3.90 -15.90 4.64
CA ALA A 35 3.30 -15.66 3.32
C ALA A 35 2.68 -16.93 2.74
N LYS A 36 3.35 -18.07 2.91
CA LYS A 36 2.80 -19.39 2.53
C LYS A 36 1.47 -19.71 3.23
N LEU A 37 1.27 -19.23 4.46
CA LEU A 37 0.03 -19.44 5.22
C LEU A 37 -1.07 -18.41 4.90
N ILE A 38 -0.72 -17.25 4.34
CA ILE A 38 -1.65 -16.15 4.10
C ILE A 38 -2.00 -16.09 2.61
N CYS A 39 -3.23 -16.42 2.28
CA CYS A 39 -3.77 -16.19 0.93
C CYS A 39 -5.17 -15.57 0.91
N GLN A 40 -5.74 -15.14 2.04
CA GLN A 40 -7.19 -14.91 2.10
C GLN A 40 -7.71 -13.74 2.96
N GLU A 41 -6.89 -13.01 3.76
CA GLU A 41 -7.38 -11.86 4.56
C GLU A 41 -6.42 -10.66 4.60
N SER A 42 -6.94 -9.44 4.39
CA SER A 42 -6.16 -8.19 4.37
C SER A 42 -5.74 -7.70 5.76
N VAL A 43 -6.49 -8.01 6.81
CA VAL A 43 -6.19 -7.51 8.18
C VAL A 43 -5.01 -8.25 8.80
N ILE A 44 -4.70 -9.48 8.37
CA ILE A 44 -3.48 -10.18 8.81
C ILE A 44 -2.21 -9.40 8.40
N ALA A 45 -2.26 -8.64 7.31
CA ALA A 45 -1.14 -7.79 6.87
C ALA A 45 -0.74 -6.73 7.92
N THR A 46 -1.61 -6.36 8.86
CA THR A 46 -1.28 -5.39 9.90
C THR A 46 -0.45 -5.97 11.04
N ARG A 47 -0.27 -7.31 11.08
CA ARG A 47 0.68 -7.98 11.98
C ARG A 47 2.07 -8.12 11.37
N ASP A 48 2.14 -8.19 10.05
CA ASP A 48 3.41 -8.33 9.33
C ASP A 48 3.27 -7.77 7.90
N PRO A 49 3.55 -6.46 7.71
CA PRO A 49 3.47 -5.81 6.40
C PRO A 49 4.42 -6.42 5.35
N THR A 50 5.49 -7.08 5.81
CA THR A 50 6.45 -7.76 4.92
C THR A 50 5.81 -8.96 4.24
N VAL A 51 4.95 -9.70 4.95
CA VAL A 51 4.21 -10.82 4.37
C VAL A 51 3.27 -10.37 3.26
N LEU A 52 2.61 -9.23 3.43
CA LEU A 52 1.77 -8.66 2.37
C LEU A 52 2.60 -8.32 1.13
N THR A 53 3.80 -7.78 1.31
CA THR A 53 4.69 -7.43 0.19
C THR A 53 5.08 -8.69 -0.59
N ILE A 54 5.51 -9.75 0.10
CA ILE A 54 5.81 -11.06 -0.50
C ILE A 54 4.59 -11.62 -1.24
N SER A 55 3.43 -11.64 -0.57
CA SER A 55 2.19 -12.22 -1.12
C SER A 55 1.69 -11.43 -2.33
N SER A 56 1.79 -10.10 -2.30
CA SER A 56 1.40 -9.24 -3.43
C SER A 56 2.31 -9.47 -4.63
N ILE A 57 3.63 -9.51 -4.44
CA ILE A 57 4.57 -9.78 -5.54
C ILE A 57 4.33 -11.19 -6.09
N HIS A 58 4.20 -12.19 -5.22
CA HIS A 58 4.07 -13.58 -5.62
C HIS A 58 2.71 -13.90 -6.27
N LEU A 59 1.60 -13.62 -5.58
CA LEU A 59 0.25 -13.98 -6.03
C LEU A 59 -0.27 -13.01 -7.10
N ASN A 60 -0.18 -11.70 -6.82
CA ASN A 60 -0.73 -10.71 -7.74
C ASN A 60 0.19 -10.52 -8.95
N LEU A 61 1.43 -10.15 -8.74
CA LEU A 61 2.29 -9.75 -9.86
C LEU A 61 2.84 -10.95 -10.64
N CYS A 62 3.47 -11.92 -9.98
CA CYS A 62 4.14 -13.04 -10.64
C CYS A 62 3.13 -14.07 -11.18
N ILE A 63 2.39 -14.77 -10.30
CA ILE A 63 1.42 -15.79 -10.70
C ILE A 63 0.36 -15.18 -11.63
N GLY A 64 -0.18 -14.02 -11.28
CA GLY A 64 -1.19 -13.33 -12.10
C GLY A 64 -0.72 -13.01 -13.51
N THR A 65 0.56 -12.68 -13.71
CA THR A 65 1.13 -12.44 -15.05
C THR A 65 1.32 -13.75 -15.81
N ILE A 66 1.91 -14.77 -15.18
CA ILE A 66 2.18 -16.07 -15.82
C ILE A 66 0.88 -16.78 -16.19
N ALA A 67 -0.13 -16.74 -15.32
CA ALA A 67 -1.41 -17.42 -15.50
C ALA A 67 -2.17 -16.97 -16.76
N ARG A 68 -2.00 -15.70 -17.18
CA ARG A 68 -2.59 -15.17 -18.42
C ARG A 68 -2.18 -15.96 -19.66
N PHE A 69 -0.97 -16.54 -19.66
CA PHE A 69 -0.41 -17.22 -20.83
C PHE A 69 -0.54 -18.75 -20.78
N ARG A 70 -1.06 -19.31 -19.67
CA ARG A 70 -1.20 -20.77 -19.47
C ARG A 70 -1.92 -21.47 -20.64
N GLY A 71 -2.97 -20.85 -21.18
CA GLY A 71 -3.75 -21.43 -22.29
C GLY A 71 -2.97 -21.54 -23.60
N SER A 72 -2.16 -20.53 -23.92
CA SER A 72 -1.33 -20.51 -25.13
C SER A 72 0.05 -21.17 -24.97
N GLN A 73 0.51 -21.33 -23.74
CA GLN A 73 1.84 -21.85 -23.39
C GLN A 73 1.72 -22.95 -22.30
N PRO A 74 1.32 -24.18 -22.66
CA PRO A 74 1.01 -25.24 -21.69
C PRO A 74 2.16 -25.65 -20.76
N HIS A 75 3.41 -25.44 -21.19
CA HIS A 75 4.61 -25.71 -20.37
C HIS A 75 4.66 -24.90 -19.07
N LEU A 76 3.92 -23.78 -18.99
CA LEU A 76 3.81 -22.96 -17.79
C LEU A 76 3.03 -23.63 -16.66
N THR A 77 2.28 -24.71 -16.93
CA THR A 77 1.47 -25.40 -15.90
C THR A 77 2.33 -25.85 -14.73
N ARG A 78 3.50 -26.44 -14.98
CA ARG A 78 4.39 -26.94 -13.92
C ARG A 78 4.88 -25.82 -13.01
N ILE A 79 5.34 -24.70 -13.58
CA ILE A 79 5.84 -23.58 -12.76
C ILE A 79 4.71 -22.88 -12.01
N LEU A 80 3.52 -22.79 -12.59
CA LEU A 80 2.34 -22.28 -11.88
C LEU A 80 1.97 -23.18 -10.69
N ASP A 81 2.02 -24.51 -10.84
CA ASP A 81 1.79 -25.44 -9.74
C ASP A 81 2.86 -25.30 -8.65
N ASP A 82 4.14 -25.11 -9.03
CA ASP A 82 5.23 -24.87 -8.08
C ASP A 82 5.05 -23.56 -7.31
N LEU A 83 4.64 -22.49 -8.00
CA LEU A 83 4.35 -21.19 -7.40
C LEU A 83 3.14 -21.27 -6.47
N ILE A 84 2.01 -21.84 -6.90
CA ILE A 84 0.79 -21.97 -6.07
C ILE A 84 1.05 -22.76 -4.79
N GLN A 85 1.93 -23.77 -4.85
CA GLN A 85 2.31 -24.58 -3.70
C GLN A 85 3.48 -23.98 -2.90
N PHE A 86 3.94 -22.79 -3.30
CA PHE A 86 5.06 -22.07 -2.69
C PHE A 86 6.36 -22.91 -2.63
N ARG A 87 6.55 -23.85 -3.57
CA ARG A 87 7.82 -24.58 -3.76
C ARG A 87 8.90 -23.68 -4.35
N VAL A 88 8.46 -22.63 -5.04
CA VAL A 88 9.28 -21.55 -5.59
C VAL A 88 8.60 -20.24 -5.25
N CYS A 89 9.37 -19.22 -4.85
CA CYS A 89 8.87 -17.86 -4.69
C CYS A 89 8.98 -17.09 -6.02
N GLY A 90 7.97 -16.28 -6.30
CA GLY A 90 7.80 -15.61 -7.59
C GLY A 90 8.01 -14.10 -7.44
N GLU A 91 8.86 -13.52 -8.26
CA GLU A 91 9.19 -12.10 -8.26
C GLU A 91 8.69 -11.38 -9.52
N PHE A 92 8.59 -10.05 -9.46
CA PHE A 92 8.19 -9.20 -10.59
C PHE A 92 9.18 -8.06 -10.77
N MET A 93 9.96 -8.10 -11.85
CA MET A 93 11.07 -7.17 -12.09
C MET A 93 10.76 -6.24 -13.27
N LEU A 94 9.98 -5.20 -12.97
CA LEU A 94 9.72 -4.09 -13.89
C LEU A 94 10.75 -2.98 -13.70
N THR A 95 10.78 -2.38 -12.51
CA THR A 95 11.60 -1.23 -12.12
C THR A 95 13.10 -1.47 -12.31
N GLU A 96 13.77 -0.48 -12.88
CA GLU A 96 15.22 -0.36 -12.96
C GLU A 96 15.71 0.83 -12.11
N ILE A 97 16.99 0.87 -11.76
CA ILE A 97 17.58 1.98 -11.01
C ILE A 97 17.30 3.33 -11.70
N GLY A 98 17.44 3.38 -13.03
CA GLY A 98 17.18 4.58 -13.83
C GLY A 98 15.71 4.78 -14.20
N HIS A 99 14.89 3.73 -14.15
CA HIS A 99 13.54 3.74 -14.73
C HIS A 99 12.50 3.12 -13.80
N GLY A 100 11.69 3.97 -13.18
CA GLY A 100 10.47 3.59 -12.46
C GLY A 100 9.23 4.15 -13.15
N LEU A 101 9.03 5.47 -13.01
CA LEU A 101 7.91 6.20 -13.63
C LEU A 101 7.95 6.16 -15.17
N ASP A 102 9.15 5.98 -15.73
CA ASP A 102 9.39 5.85 -17.16
C ASP A 102 9.73 4.41 -17.58
N ALA A 103 9.08 3.41 -16.97
CA ALA A 103 9.30 1.99 -17.29
C ALA A 103 8.98 1.58 -18.75
N ARG A 104 8.57 2.50 -19.63
CA ARG A 104 8.52 2.24 -21.09
C ARG A 104 9.89 2.31 -21.74
N ASN A 105 10.83 3.00 -21.10
CA ASN A 105 12.19 3.24 -21.58
C ASN A 105 13.22 2.38 -20.83
N LEU A 106 12.79 1.24 -20.26
CA LEU A 106 13.69 0.25 -19.67
C LEU A 106 14.83 -0.12 -20.61
N GLU A 107 15.98 -0.42 -20.04
CA GLU A 107 17.21 -0.67 -20.76
C GLU A 107 17.67 -2.13 -20.69
N THR A 108 17.14 -2.95 -19.76
CA THR A 108 17.40 -4.41 -19.76
C THR A 108 16.98 -4.99 -21.12
N THR A 109 17.83 -5.80 -21.74
CA THR A 109 17.58 -6.38 -23.07
C THR A 109 17.46 -7.89 -23.01
N ALA A 110 16.61 -8.46 -23.85
CA ALA A 110 16.54 -9.89 -24.14
C ALA A 110 16.67 -10.07 -25.65
N THR A 111 17.85 -10.51 -26.11
CA THR A 111 18.14 -10.68 -27.54
C THR A 111 17.86 -12.11 -27.97
N MET A 112 16.97 -12.27 -28.95
CA MET A 112 16.62 -13.57 -29.53
C MET A 112 17.75 -14.08 -30.42
N LEU A 113 18.12 -15.35 -30.23
CA LEU A 113 19.13 -16.07 -31.01
C LEU A 113 18.50 -16.81 -32.19
N GLU A 114 19.35 -17.40 -33.02
CA GLU A 114 18.95 -18.17 -34.21
C GLU A 114 18.10 -19.41 -33.86
N ASP A 115 18.36 -20.05 -32.73
CA ASP A 115 17.60 -21.21 -32.23
C ASP A 115 16.29 -20.83 -31.50
N GLY A 116 15.95 -19.53 -31.48
CA GLY A 116 14.78 -19.00 -30.79
C GLY A 116 14.93 -18.86 -29.28
N SER A 117 16.10 -19.20 -28.71
CA SER A 117 16.43 -18.91 -27.32
C SER A 117 16.81 -17.43 -27.15
N TYR A 118 17.04 -16.97 -25.91
CA TYR A 118 17.32 -15.56 -25.61
C TYR A 118 18.57 -15.40 -24.76
N VAL A 119 19.21 -14.24 -24.89
CA VAL A 119 20.25 -13.75 -23.97
C VAL A 119 19.74 -12.51 -23.27
N LEU A 120 19.59 -12.60 -21.95
CA LEU A 120 19.20 -11.48 -21.10
C LEU A 120 20.43 -10.76 -20.55
N ASN A 121 20.45 -9.43 -20.70
CA ASN A 121 21.57 -8.58 -20.31
C ASN A 121 21.11 -7.26 -19.67
N THR A 122 21.84 -6.85 -18.63
CA THR A 122 21.82 -5.53 -18.02
C THR A 122 22.96 -4.70 -18.63
N PRO A 123 22.69 -3.79 -19.59
CA PRO A 123 23.75 -3.11 -20.36
C PRO A 123 24.58 -2.11 -19.54
N ASN A 124 24.00 -1.55 -18.48
CA ASN A 124 24.65 -0.56 -17.61
C ASN A 124 24.03 -0.57 -16.21
N PHE A 125 24.58 0.24 -15.30
CA PHE A 125 24.10 0.30 -13.91
C PHE A 125 22.66 0.80 -13.78
N ALA A 126 22.24 1.78 -14.60
CA ALA A 126 20.89 2.33 -14.56
C ALA A 126 19.84 1.26 -14.94
N ALA A 127 20.22 0.30 -15.80
CA ALA A 127 19.38 -0.82 -16.21
C ALA A 127 19.26 -1.96 -15.17
N ALA A 128 19.95 -1.88 -14.03
CA ALA A 128 19.84 -2.91 -13.00
C ALA A 128 18.42 -2.92 -12.41
N LYS A 129 17.82 -4.11 -12.26
CA LYS A 129 16.50 -4.24 -11.65
C LYS A 129 16.57 -3.89 -10.17
N ALA A 130 15.59 -3.15 -9.67
CA ALA A 130 15.61 -2.62 -8.31
C ALA A 130 14.32 -2.95 -7.56
N MET A 131 14.46 -3.29 -6.29
CA MET A 131 13.42 -3.59 -5.29
C MET A 131 13.07 -5.07 -5.07
N PRO A 132 12.75 -5.92 -6.05
CA PRO A 132 12.31 -7.29 -5.77
C PRO A 132 13.28 -8.06 -4.87
N PRO A 133 12.78 -8.85 -3.89
CA PRO A 133 13.62 -9.68 -3.05
C PRO A 133 14.18 -10.88 -3.82
N THR A 134 15.46 -10.86 -4.15
CA THR A 134 16.06 -11.85 -5.07
C THR A 134 17.23 -12.62 -4.49
N THR A 135 17.55 -12.37 -3.22
CA THR A 135 18.66 -13.06 -2.56
C THR A 135 18.25 -14.50 -2.21
N PRO A 136 19.22 -15.41 -1.98
CA PRO A 136 18.93 -16.75 -1.47
C PRO A 136 18.65 -16.76 0.05
N LEU A 137 18.63 -15.61 0.73
CA LEU A 137 18.52 -15.55 2.20
C LEU A 137 17.22 -16.14 2.76
N ALA A 138 16.16 -16.25 1.95
CA ALA A 138 14.92 -16.90 2.35
C ALA A 138 15.05 -18.43 2.47
N GLY A 139 16.07 -19.04 1.85
CA GLY A 139 16.15 -20.49 1.75
C GLY A 139 14.96 -21.07 0.96
N ILE A 140 14.55 -20.40 -0.12
CA ILE A 140 13.49 -20.85 -1.04
C ILE A 140 13.94 -20.51 -2.47
N PRO A 141 13.84 -21.42 -3.45
CA PRO A 141 14.15 -21.12 -4.85
C PRO A 141 13.31 -19.96 -5.38
N ARG A 142 13.87 -19.15 -6.28
CA ARG A 142 13.18 -17.99 -6.86
C ARG A 142 13.14 -18.02 -8.38
N VAL A 143 11.98 -17.65 -8.92
CA VAL A 143 11.80 -17.27 -10.33
C VAL A 143 11.24 -15.86 -10.40
N ALA A 144 11.44 -15.19 -11.53
CA ALA A 144 10.91 -13.86 -11.74
C ALA A 144 10.28 -13.70 -13.11
N VAL A 145 9.27 -12.84 -13.18
CA VAL A 145 8.85 -12.19 -14.42
C VAL A 145 9.73 -10.96 -14.62
N VAL A 146 10.71 -11.03 -15.52
CA VAL A 146 11.63 -9.94 -15.85
C VAL A 146 11.13 -9.22 -17.10
N PHE A 147 10.88 -7.91 -16.99
CA PHE A 147 10.53 -7.08 -18.13
C PHE A 147 11.80 -6.55 -18.79
N ALA A 148 11.97 -6.85 -20.08
CA ALA A 148 13.14 -6.45 -20.86
C ALA A 148 12.71 -6.05 -22.28
N ARG A 149 13.49 -5.18 -22.93
CA ARG A 149 13.32 -4.88 -24.35
C ARG A 149 13.68 -6.12 -25.17
N LEU A 150 12.73 -6.65 -25.91
CA LEU A 150 12.94 -7.80 -26.78
C LEU A 150 13.61 -7.33 -28.08
N ILE A 151 14.80 -7.85 -28.37
CA ILE A 151 15.54 -7.57 -29.60
C ILE A 151 15.50 -8.80 -30.52
N VAL A 152 14.95 -8.64 -31.72
CA VAL A 152 14.83 -9.71 -32.73
C VAL A 152 15.51 -9.25 -34.02
N ARG A 153 16.62 -9.89 -34.42
CA ARG A 153 17.39 -9.50 -35.62
C ARG A 153 17.72 -7.99 -35.63
N ASN A 154 18.20 -7.47 -34.50
CA ASN A 154 18.47 -6.04 -34.25
C ASN A 154 17.26 -5.10 -34.30
N ASP A 155 16.03 -5.61 -34.37
CA ASP A 155 14.81 -4.80 -34.27
C ASP A 155 14.22 -4.88 -32.86
N ASP A 156 13.96 -3.71 -32.27
CA ASP A 156 13.36 -3.56 -30.95
C ASP A 156 11.84 -3.77 -31.01
N ARG A 157 11.36 -4.79 -30.29
CA ARG A 157 9.97 -5.24 -30.21
C ARG A 157 9.23 -4.71 -28.98
N GLY A 158 9.84 -3.78 -28.26
CA GLY A 158 9.29 -3.19 -27.04
C GLY A 158 9.57 -4.06 -25.81
N VAL A 159 9.01 -3.62 -24.68
CA VAL A 159 9.17 -4.28 -23.39
C VAL A 159 8.29 -5.52 -23.32
N LYS A 160 8.89 -6.68 -23.08
CA LYS A 160 8.19 -7.98 -22.94
C LYS A 160 8.54 -8.69 -21.63
N PRO A 161 7.61 -9.48 -21.07
CA PRO A 161 7.87 -10.28 -19.88
C PRO A 161 8.56 -11.61 -20.20
N PHE A 162 9.59 -11.94 -19.42
CA PHE A 162 10.34 -13.20 -19.50
C PHE A 162 10.31 -13.93 -18.16
N LEU A 163 10.07 -15.24 -18.18
CA LEU A 163 10.23 -16.11 -17.01
C LEU A 163 11.71 -16.46 -16.84
N VAL A 164 12.31 -16.04 -15.72
CA VAL A 164 13.75 -16.16 -15.46
C VAL A 164 13.99 -16.83 -14.11
N PRO A 165 14.72 -17.97 -14.07
CA PRO A 165 15.24 -18.52 -12.83
C PRO A 165 16.26 -17.57 -12.19
N ILE A 166 16.12 -17.30 -10.89
CA ILE A 166 16.96 -16.32 -10.16
C ILE A 166 17.96 -17.01 -9.23
N ASN A 167 17.50 -17.94 -8.39
CA ASN A 167 18.35 -18.73 -7.49
C ASN A 167 17.68 -20.08 -7.15
N ASP A 168 18.46 -21.03 -6.63
CA ASP A 168 18.05 -22.41 -6.38
C ASP A 168 17.94 -22.78 -4.88
N GLU A 169 17.56 -21.81 -4.04
CA GLU A 169 17.60 -21.82 -2.55
C GLU A 169 18.92 -21.38 -1.95
N TRP A 170 20.05 -21.78 -2.56
CA TRP A 170 21.37 -21.63 -1.94
C TRP A 170 22.25 -20.65 -2.70
N GLU A 171 22.22 -20.70 -4.03
CA GLU A 171 23.08 -19.91 -4.89
C GLU A 171 22.33 -19.23 -6.04
N MET A 172 22.90 -18.12 -6.50
CA MET A 172 22.37 -17.39 -7.65
C MET A 172 22.62 -18.18 -8.93
N HIS A 173 21.66 -18.18 -9.86
CA HIS A 173 21.89 -18.75 -11.17
C HIS A 173 23.01 -18.01 -11.93
N ARG A 174 23.74 -18.75 -12.78
CA ARG A 174 24.87 -18.22 -13.56
C ARG A 174 24.46 -16.96 -14.33
N GLY A 175 25.24 -15.90 -14.17
CA GLY A 175 25.01 -14.61 -14.83
C GLY A 175 24.02 -13.70 -14.10
N VAL A 176 23.31 -14.20 -13.07
CA VAL A 176 22.46 -13.38 -12.20
C VAL A 176 23.28 -12.93 -10.98
N THR A 177 23.24 -11.64 -10.66
CA THR A 177 23.83 -11.11 -9.43
C THR A 177 22.77 -10.36 -8.66
N SER A 178 22.65 -10.63 -7.36
CA SER A 178 21.74 -9.91 -6.45
C SER A 178 22.55 -9.23 -5.34
N ARG A 179 22.26 -7.95 -5.09
CA ARG A 179 22.88 -7.13 -4.05
C ARG A 179 21.79 -6.66 -3.08
N ALA A 180 21.78 -7.21 -1.88
CA ALA A 180 20.82 -6.85 -0.85
C ALA A 180 20.90 -5.35 -0.52
N LEU A 181 19.73 -4.71 -0.46
CA LEU A 181 19.57 -3.36 0.04
C LEU A 181 19.48 -3.40 1.57
N PRO A 182 19.86 -2.30 2.26
CA PRO A 182 19.61 -2.14 3.68
C PRO A 182 18.12 -2.22 4.03
N ILE A 183 17.81 -2.56 5.29
CA ILE A 183 16.43 -2.58 5.79
C ILE A 183 15.82 -1.19 5.66
N ARG A 184 14.62 -1.12 5.07
CA ARG A 184 13.84 0.11 4.99
C ARG A 184 13.17 0.41 6.34
N PRO A 185 13.09 1.68 6.78
CA PRO A 185 12.30 2.05 7.95
C PRO A 185 10.85 1.59 7.84
N GLY A 186 10.29 1.13 8.95
CA GLY A 186 8.87 0.78 9.06
C GLY A 186 8.48 -0.63 8.66
N THR A 187 9.22 -1.29 7.77
CA THR A 187 8.94 -2.68 7.39
C THR A 187 9.86 -3.62 8.17
N LYS A 188 9.33 -4.79 8.58
CA LYS A 188 10.18 -5.89 9.05
C LYS A 188 11.17 -6.30 7.95
N PRO A 189 12.35 -6.85 8.29
CA PRO A 189 13.40 -7.15 7.32
C PRO A 189 12.91 -7.96 6.11
N LEU A 190 13.15 -7.44 4.91
CA LEU A 190 12.93 -8.12 3.64
C LEU A 190 14.18 -7.97 2.79
N ASP A 191 14.53 -9.00 2.04
CA ASP A 191 15.75 -9.07 1.23
C ASP A 191 15.65 -8.35 -0.11
N HIS A 192 15.02 -7.16 -0.13
CA HIS A 192 14.99 -6.27 -1.30
C HIS A 192 16.39 -6.10 -1.88
N ALA A 193 16.51 -6.10 -3.21
CA ALA A 193 17.83 -6.14 -3.84
C ALA A 193 17.91 -5.33 -5.14
N ILE A 194 19.16 -5.06 -5.53
CA ILE A 194 19.53 -4.67 -6.90
C ILE A 194 20.00 -5.93 -7.63
N THR A 195 19.37 -6.23 -8.77
CA THR A 195 19.63 -7.45 -9.55
C THR A 195 20.14 -7.11 -10.94
N THR A 196 21.22 -7.76 -11.38
CA THR A 196 21.80 -7.59 -12.72
C THR A 196 21.92 -8.92 -13.45
N PHE A 197 21.82 -8.88 -14.77
CA PHE A 197 21.95 -10.03 -15.65
C PHE A 197 23.16 -9.85 -16.58
N LYS A 198 24.03 -10.85 -16.65
CA LYS A 198 25.18 -10.90 -17.56
C LYS A 198 25.14 -12.20 -18.34
N ASP A 199 24.83 -12.10 -19.62
CA ASP A 199 24.77 -13.21 -20.58
C ASP A 199 23.91 -14.40 -20.11
N VAL A 200 22.76 -14.10 -19.49
CA VAL A 200 21.85 -15.12 -18.96
C VAL A 200 21.11 -15.77 -20.12
N ARG A 201 21.36 -17.06 -20.35
CA ARG A 201 20.72 -17.85 -21.41
C ARG A 201 19.34 -18.33 -20.97
N LEU A 202 18.34 -18.05 -21.79
CA LEU A 202 16.94 -18.44 -21.55
C LEU A 202 16.44 -19.27 -22.73
N GLY A 203 15.73 -20.37 -22.47
CA GLY A 203 15.17 -21.20 -23.53
C GLY A 203 14.05 -20.49 -24.33
N PRO A 204 13.62 -21.04 -25.48
CA PRO A 204 12.59 -20.43 -26.32
C PRO A 204 11.25 -20.17 -25.62
N GLY A 205 10.91 -21.02 -24.62
CA GLY A 205 9.69 -20.88 -23.83
C GLY A 205 9.74 -19.85 -22.69
N ALA A 206 10.83 -19.08 -22.56
CA ALA A 206 10.98 -18.08 -21.50
C ALA A 206 10.16 -16.80 -21.77
N LEU A 207 9.98 -16.42 -23.04
CA LEU A 207 9.13 -15.28 -23.41
C LEU A 207 7.67 -15.61 -23.09
N LEU A 208 7.01 -14.77 -22.30
CA LEU A 208 5.59 -14.88 -22.00
C LEU A 208 4.81 -14.07 -23.04
N GLY A 209 4.03 -14.75 -23.88
CA GLY A 209 3.28 -14.13 -24.98
C GLY A 209 4.02 -14.14 -26.32
N SER A 210 3.87 -13.07 -27.11
CA SER A 210 4.30 -12.99 -28.51
C SER A 210 5.56 -12.16 -28.72
N ALA A 211 6.43 -12.60 -29.63
CA ALA A 211 7.59 -11.85 -30.12
C ALA A 211 7.25 -10.81 -31.23
N ALA A 212 5.99 -10.74 -31.63
CA ALA A 212 5.52 -9.80 -32.65
C ALA A 212 5.71 -8.34 -32.18
N LYS A 213 6.04 -7.47 -33.14
CA LYS A 213 6.08 -6.03 -32.91
C LYS A 213 4.65 -5.52 -32.85
N ALA A 214 4.26 -4.88 -31.75
CA ALA A 214 2.95 -4.23 -31.66
C ALA A 214 2.92 -2.95 -32.51
N GLU A 215 1.76 -2.66 -33.10
CA GLU A 215 1.53 -1.40 -33.83
C GLU A 215 1.54 -0.21 -32.86
N ASP A 216 0.82 -0.32 -31.74
CA ASP A 216 0.88 0.64 -30.63
C ASP A 216 1.71 0.08 -29.47
N GLN A 217 2.98 0.47 -29.41
CA GLN A 217 3.89 0.07 -28.34
C GLN A 217 3.47 0.58 -26.95
N ARG A 218 2.74 1.71 -26.87
CA ARG A 218 2.27 2.24 -25.60
C ARG A 218 1.14 1.38 -25.07
N ALA A 219 0.15 1.05 -25.90
CA ALA A 219 -0.95 0.17 -25.52
C ALA A 219 -0.42 -1.22 -25.15
N ASP A 220 0.50 -1.78 -25.94
CA ASP A 220 1.13 -3.07 -25.66
C ASP A 220 1.87 -3.07 -24.33
N PHE A 221 2.72 -2.07 -24.03
CA PHE A 221 3.40 -1.98 -22.73
C PHE A 221 2.42 -2.05 -21.56
N PHE A 222 1.36 -1.26 -21.63
CA PHE A 222 0.33 -1.21 -20.60
C PHE A 222 -0.45 -2.52 -20.47
N ASP A 223 -0.62 -3.26 -21.56
CA ASP A 223 -1.18 -4.61 -21.56
C ASP A 223 -0.21 -5.62 -20.93
N GLN A 224 1.10 -5.53 -21.20
CA GLN A 224 2.12 -6.39 -20.59
C GLN A 224 2.16 -6.22 -19.06
N ILE A 225 2.00 -4.99 -18.55
CA ILE A 225 2.06 -4.69 -17.10
C ILE A 225 0.68 -4.63 -16.43
N TRP A 226 -0.37 -5.21 -17.01
CA TRP A 226 -1.76 -5.04 -16.55
C TRP A 226 -2.01 -5.37 -15.06
N ARG A 227 -1.22 -6.28 -14.45
CA ARG A 227 -1.29 -6.59 -13.01
C ARG A 227 -0.93 -5.42 -12.10
N VAL A 228 -0.21 -4.42 -12.60
CA VAL A 228 0.13 -3.20 -11.84
C VAL A 228 -1.14 -2.46 -11.43
N SER A 229 -2.11 -2.32 -12.34
CA SER A 229 -3.39 -1.64 -12.03
C SER A 229 -4.24 -2.41 -11.02
N VAL A 230 -4.17 -3.74 -11.02
CA VAL A 230 -4.78 -4.59 -9.99
C VAL A 230 -4.06 -4.38 -8.65
N GLY A 231 -2.73 -4.33 -8.67
CA GLY A 231 -1.87 -4.04 -7.51
C GLY A 231 -2.15 -2.67 -6.88
N THR A 232 -2.43 -1.64 -7.70
CA THR A 232 -2.80 -0.30 -7.24
C THR A 232 -3.98 -0.34 -6.25
N ILE A 233 -5.00 -1.17 -6.52
CA ILE A 233 -6.15 -1.37 -5.62
C ILE A 233 -5.78 -2.29 -4.47
N ALA A 234 -5.22 -3.47 -4.78
CA ALA A 234 -4.97 -4.51 -3.79
C ALA A 234 -4.01 -4.07 -2.67
N LEU A 235 -2.93 -3.36 -3.00
CA LEU A 235 -1.98 -2.84 -2.01
C LEU A 235 -2.60 -1.73 -1.15
N SER A 236 -3.47 -0.92 -1.74
CA SER A 236 -4.18 0.14 -1.03
C SER A 236 -5.17 -0.40 0.01
N PHE A 237 -5.74 -1.60 -0.17
CA PHE A 237 -6.60 -2.22 0.85
C PHE A 237 -5.93 -2.38 2.21
N ALA A 238 -4.67 -2.78 2.22
CA ALA A 238 -3.98 -2.96 3.49
C ALA A 238 -3.73 -1.64 4.23
N SER A 239 -3.64 -0.51 3.52
CA SER A 239 -3.57 0.82 4.15
C SER A 239 -4.85 1.16 4.91
N ILE A 240 -6.01 0.68 4.45
CA ILE A 240 -7.30 0.85 5.14
C ILE A 240 -7.31 0.04 6.44
N SER A 241 -6.89 -1.24 6.37
CA SER A 241 -6.77 -2.09 7.56
C SER A 241 -5.76 -1.50 8.57
N SER A 242 -4.64 -0.95 8.11
CA SER A 242 -3.66 -0.27 8.97
C SER A 242 -4.20 0.99 9.63
N LEU A 243 -4.96 1.80 8.90
CA LEU A 243 -5.60 2.99 9.46
C LEU A 243 -6.60 2.60 10.56
N LYS A 244 -7.39 1.55 10.31
CA LYS A 244 -8.36 0.98 11.27
C LYS A 244 -7.67 0.48 12.54
N VAL A 245 -6.66 -0.39 12.41
CA VAL A 245 -5.91 -0.94 13.54
C VAL A 245 -5.23 0.17 14.33
N SER A 246 -4.61 1.14 13.65
CA SER A 246 -3.97 2.28 14.31
C SER A 246 -4.96 3.13 15.10
N GLY A 247 -6.14 3.40 14.53
CA GLY A 247 -7.23 4.12 15.23
C GLY A 247 -7.69 3.37 16.49
N CYS A 248 -7.85 2.05 16.41
CA CYS A 248 -8.23 1.22 17.56
C CYS A 248 -7.14 1.24 18.66
N ILE A 249 -5.87 1.05 18.29
CA ILE A 249 -4.75 1.09 19.23
C ILE A 249 -4.70 2.44 19.95
N ALA A 250 -4.73 3.54 19.19
CA ALA A 250 -4.70 4.89 19.75
C ALA A 250 -5.93 5.18 20.63
N GLY A 251 -7.12 4.73 20.23
CA GLY A 251 -8.34 4.86 21.03
C GLY A 251 -8.26 4.11 22.36
N LEU A 252 -7.87 2.83 22.33
CA LEU A 252 -7.72 2.00 23.53
C LEU A 252 -6.64 2.54 24.48
N TYR A 253 -5.50 2.94 23.93
CA TYR A 253 -4.43 3.62 24.68
C TYR A 253 -4.96 4.88 25.36
N SER A 254 -5.67 5.73 24.60
CA SER A 254 -6.14 7.03 25.08
C SER A 254 -7.23 6.93 26.15
N GLN A 255 -8.03 5.87 26.14
CA GLN A 255 -9.03 5.59 27.18
C GLN A 255 -8.38 5.24 28.52
N LYS A 256 -7.21 4.61 28.51
CA LYS A 256 -6.48 4.19 29.72
C LYS A 256 -5.47 5.22 30.20
N ARG A 257 -4.81 5.94 29.28
CA ARG A 257 -3.80 6.93 29.61
C ARG A 257 -4.44 8.12 30.33
N ARG A 258 -3.96 8.43 31.54
CA ARG A 258 -4.47 9.52 32.38
C ARG A 258 -3.50 10.68 32.50
N VAL A 259 -4.03 11.88 32.66
CA VAL A 259 -3.31 13.13 32.97
C VAL A 259 -4.03 13.88 34.09
N ALA A 260 -3.35 14.82 34.75
CA ALA A 260 -3.95 15.65 35.80
C ALA A 260 -5.16 16.42 35.26
N ALA A 261 -6.27 16.42 36.00
CA ALA A 261 -7.54 17.06 35.62
C ALA A 261 -7.74 18.46 36.24
N GLY A 262 -6.75 18.98 36.97
CA GLY A 262 -6.86 20.25 37.68
C GLY A 262 -5.87 20.35 38.83
N ARG A 263 -6.26 21.01 39.92
CA ARG A 263 -5.48 21.07 41.16
C ARG A 263 -5.82 19.88 42.05
N GLY A 264 -4.80 19.12 42.48
CA GLY A 264 -4.96 17.96 43.37
C GLY A 264 -4.54 16.65 42.70
N SER A 265 -5.05 15.52 43.21
CA SER A 265 -4.76 14.16 42.73
C SER A 265 -5.75 13.65 41.67
N GLU A 266 -6.73 14.46 41.26
CA GLU A 266 -7.69 14.08 40.23
C GLU A 266 -7.03 13.94 38.87
N THR A 267 -7.39 12.87 38.16
CA THR A 267 -6.88 12.59 36.82
C THR A 267 -8.05 12.34 35.86
N THR A 268 -7.85 12.62 34.57
CA THR A 268 -8.82 12.34 33.49
C THR A 268 -8.14 11.54 32.39
N ALA A 269 -8.91 10.71 31.67
CA ALA A 269 -8.41 9.99 30.51
C ALA A 269 -8.13 10.97 29.36
N VAL A 270 -7.01 10.79 28.66
CA VAL A 270 -6.62 11.72 27.59
C VAL A 270 -7.61 11.71 26.43
N ILE A 271 -8.36 10.62 26.23
CA ILE A 271 -9.40 10.55 25.20
C ILE A 271 -10.50 11.60 25.35
N ASN A 272 -10.67 12.18 26.55
CA ASN A 272 -11.68 13.22 26.81
C ASN A 272 -11.30 14.59 26.23
N PHE A 273 -10.07 14.78 25.77
CA PHE A 273 -9.66 16.00 25.07
C PHE A 273 -9.93 15.85 23.57
N SER A 274 -10.60 16.84 22.97
CA SER A 274 -10.93 16.82 21.53
C SER A 274 -9.69 16.71 20.63
N THR A 275 -8.57 17.30 21.05
CA THR A 275 -7.27 17.19 20.36
C THR A 275 -6.68 15.78 20.40
N GLN A 276 -7.17 14.90 21.29
CA GLN A 276 -6.81 13.48 21.35
C GLN A 276 -7.81 12.62 20.59
N SER A 277 -9.11 12.86 20.77
CA SER A 277 -10.16 12.02 20.20
C SER A 277 -10.42 12.25 18.71
N ARG A 278 -10.26 13.48 18.20
CA ARG A 278 -10.54 13.78 16.79
C ARG A 278 -9.70 12.93 15.81
N PRO A 279 -8.37 12.82 15.94
CA PRO A 279 -7.59 11.94 15.05
C PRO A 279 -8.00 10.46 15.12
N VAL A 280 -8.35 9.96 16.31
CA VAL A 280 -8.85 8.58 16.51
C VAL A 280 -10.16 8.36 15.78
N LEU A 281 -11.12 9.26 15.99
CA LEU A 281 -12.43 9.22 15.33
C LEU A 281 -12.31 9.37 13.82
N LYS A 282 -11.46 10.28 13.34
CA LYS A 282 -11.14 10.45 11.91
C LYS A 282 -10.63 9.15 11.31
N ALA A 283 -9.65 8.50 11.94
CA ALA A 283 -9.10 7.24 11.45
C ALA A 283 -10.15 6.13 11.35
N LEU A 284 -11.00 5.96 12.37
CA LEU A 284 -12.05 4.95 12.38
C LEU A 284 -13.14 5.24 11.35
N ALA A 285 -13.62 6.49 11.27
CA ALA A 285 -14.63 6.91 10.31
C ALA A 285 -14.13 6.75 8.86
N HIS A 286 -12.92 7.23 8.56
CA HIS A 286 -12.31 7.03 7.24
C HIS A 286 -12.13 5.55 6.92
N SER A 287 -11.68 4.73 7.89
CA SER A 287 -11.47 3.32 7.61
C SER A 287 -12.76 2.61 7.20
N GLU A 288 -13.88 2.93 7.82
CA GLU A 288 -15.19 2.34 7.49
C GLU A 288 -15.72 2.82 6.12
N VAL A 289 -15.63 4.12 5.83
CA VAL A 289 -16.01 4.66 4.52
C VAL A 289 -15.14 4.06 3.41
N LEU A 290 -13.83 3.96 3.64
CA LEU A 290 -12.89 3.42 2.67
C LEU A 290 -13.08 1.93 2.43
N GLU A 291 -13.54 1.14 3.41
CA GLU A 291 -13.87 -0.27 3.21
C GLU A 291 -15.05 -0.47 2.26
N VAL A 292 -16.09 0.36 2.38
CA VAL A 292 -17.20 0.33 1.43
C VAL A 292 -16.74 0.81 0.04
N TYR A 293 -15.97 1.89 0.00
CA TYR A 293 -15.41 2.41 -1.24
C TYR A 293 -14.48 1.42 -1.95
N ALA A 294 -13.72 0.64 -1.19
CA ALA A 294 -12.87 -0.45 -1.67
C ALA A 294 -13.68 -1.50 -2.43
N LEU A 295 -14.77 -1.99 -1.83
CA LEU A 295 -15.67 -2.97 -2.45
C LEU A 295 -16.37 -2.40 -3.67
N TRP A 296 -16.80 -1.13 -3.61
CA TRP A 296 -17.36 -0.45 -4.78
C TRP A 296 -16.33 -0.35 -5.92
N THR A 297 -15.11 0.11 -5.62
CA THR A 297 -14.03 0.25 -6.61
C THR A 297 -13.70 -1.08 -7.28
N VAL A 298 -13.68 -2.20 -6.54
CA VAL A 298 -13.48 -3.53 -7.12
C VAL A 298 -14.59 -3.92 -8.07
N ARG A 299 -15.86 -3.67 -7.71
CA ARG A 299 -16.99 -3.97 -8.61
C ARG A 299 -16.89 -3.19 -9.91
N GLU A 300 -16.66 -1.89 -9.83
CA GLU A 300 -16.50 -1.04 -11.02
C GLU A 300 -15.24 -1.42 -11.82
N PHE A 301 -14.12 -1.74 -11.16
CA PHE A 301 -12.91 -2.17 -11.84
C PHE A 301 -13.11 -3.50 -12.60
N MET A 302 -13.99 -4.37 -12.10
CA MET A 302 -14.32 -5.65 -12.73
C MET A 302 -15.43 -5.56 -13.78
N ASP A 303 -16.10 -4.42 -13.92
CA ASP A 303 -17.18 -4.25 -14.87
C ASP A 303 -16.67 -4.34 -16.32
N PRO A 304 -17.13 -5.32 -17.13
CA PRO A 304 -16.72 -5.47 -18.52
C PRO A 304 -17.05 -4.24 -19.39
N GLU A 305 -18.08 -3.46 -19.04
CA GLU A 305 -18.53 -2.29 -19.80
C GLU A 305 -17.58 -1.09 -19.63
N HIS A 306 -16.84 -1.02 -18.52
CA HIS A 306 -15.83 0.01 -18.34
C HIS A 306 -14.61 -0.25 -19.22
N SER A 307 -14.17 0.78 -19.95
CA SER A 307 -12.90 0.73 -20.69
C SER A 307 -11.70 0.57 -19.74
N VAL A 308 -10.56 0.12 -20.28
CA VAL A 308 -9.31 -0.02 -19.52
C VAL A 308 -8.90 1.30 -18.86
N ASP A 309 -9.10 2.43 -19.55
CA ASP A 309 -8.74 3.74 -19.02
C ASP A 309 -9.63 4.16 -17.85
N VAL A 310 -10.94 3.89 -17.92
CA VAL A 310 -11.87 4.14 -16.80
C VAL A 310 -11.50 3.28 -15.59
N ARG A 311 -11.26 1.98 -15.77
CA ARG A 311 -10.82 1.08 -14.68
C ARG A 311 -9.54 1.57 -14.01
N ARG A 312 -8.56 2.01 -14.81
CA ARG A 312 -7.30 2.57 -14.28
C ARG A 312 -7.49 3.92 -13.60
N GLY A 313 -8.43 4.75 -14.07
CA GLY A 313 -8.77 6.01 -13.44
C GLY A 313 -9.43 5.79 -12.07
N LEU A 314 -10.35 4.83 -11.96
CA LEU A 314 -10.94 4.42 -10.69
C LEU A 314 -9.89 3.94 -9.69
N ALA A 315 -8.96 3.08 -10.14
CA ALA A 315 -7.84 2.63 -9.30
C ALA A 315 -6.95 3.79 -8.81
N ALA A 316 -6.69 4.79 -9.66
CA ALA A 316 -5.91 5.98 -9.30
C ALA A 316 -6.64 6.86 -8.29
N ALA A 317 -7.92 7.15 -8.48
CA ALA A 317 -8.74 7.93 -7.55
C ALA A 317 -8.89 7.23 -6.18
N PHE A 318 -9.09 5.92 -6.19
CA PHE A 318 -9.11 5.09 -4.98
C PHE A 318 -7.81 5.20 -4.20
N LYS A 319 -6.68 4.95 -4.87
CA LYS A 319 -5.36 5.02 -4.25
C LYS A 319 -5.03 6.42 -3.73
N ALA A 320 -5.39 7.47 -4.47
CA ALA A 320 -5.14 8.85 -4.04
C ALA A 320 -5.83 9.15 -2.71
N LEU A 321 -7.12 8.82 -2.58
CA LEU A 321 -7.85 9.03 -1.33
C LEU A 321 -7.34 8.17 -0.17
N VAL A 322 -7.04 6.89 -0.42
CA VAL A 322 -6.53 5.98 0.62
C VAL A 322 -5.16 6.45 1.12
N THR A 323 -4.26 6.81 0.21
CA THR A 323 -2.92 7.35 0.54
C THR A 323 -3.01 8.65 1.33
N ARG A 324 -4.01 9.49 1.02
CA ARG A 324 -4.27 10.72 1.76
C ARG A 324 -4.74 10.41 3.18
N SER A 325 -5.73 9.53 3.31
CA SER A 325 -6.32 9.16 4.61
C SER A 325 -5.33 8.40 5.51
N SER A 326 -4.42 7.61 4.94
CA SER A 326 -3.41 6.87 5.72
C SER A 326 -2.44 7.79 6.47
N ARG A 327 -2.29 9.06 6.07
CA ARG A 327 -1.45 10.05 6.77
C ARG A 327 -1.92 10.34 8.19
N THR A 328 -3.20 10.12 8.50
CA THR A 328 -3.73 10.24 9.87
C THR A 328 -3.00 9.30 10.84
N MET A 329 -2.40 8.20 10.38
CA MET A 329 -1.57 7.35 11.26
C MET A 329 -0.39 8.11 11.89
N THR A 330 0.20 9.09 11.19
CA THR A 330 1.27 9.93 11.76
C THR A 330 0.75 10.77 12.92
N GLU A 331 -0.44 11.36 12.80
CA GLU A 331 -1.07 12.09 13.90
C GLU A 331 -1.37 11.15 15.09
N LEU A 332 -1.78 9.90 14.82
CA LEU A 332 -2.01 8.88 15.85
C LEU A 332 -0.73 8.47 16.59
N VAL A 333 0.42 8.42 15.91
CA VAL A 333 1.73 8.23 16.55
C VAL A 333 1.98 9.32 17.59
N GLU A 334 1.77 10.58 17.22
CA GLU A 334 1.92 11.72 18.14
C GLU A 334 0.97 11.63 19.34
N ARG A 335 -0.28 11.20 19.10
CA ARG A 335 -1.29 11.01 20.17
C ARG A 335 -0.87 9.94 21.19
N CYS A 336 0.01 9.01 20.83
CA CYS A 336 0.52 7.96 21.72
C CYS A 336 1.85 8.34 22.41
N GLY A 337 2.35 9.57 22.20
CA GLY A 337 3.61 10.04 22.76
C GLY A 337 4.80 9.17 22.33
N TRP A 338 5.79 9.03 23.22
CA TRP A 338 6.98 8.23 22.93
C TRP A 338 6.66 6.78 22.58
N GLN A 339 5.62 6.19 23.18
CA GLN A 339 5.24 4.79 22.92
C GLN A 339 4.81 4.58 21.48
N GLY A 340 4.18 5.58 20.86
CA GLY A 340 3.76 5.54 19.46
C GLY A 340 4.92 5.40 18.48
N LEU A 341 6.13 5.86 18.84
CA LEU A 341 7.32 5.82 17.98
C LEU A 341 7.87 4.41 17.80
N PHE A 342 7.61 3.50 18.73
CA PHE A 342 8.21 2.18 18.74
C PHE A 342 7.39 1.17 17.94
N ALA A 343 8.08 0.42 17.07
CA ALA A 343 7.45 -0.55 16.16
C ALA A 343 6.64 -1.65 16.88
N HIS A 344 7.01 -2.04 18.11
CA HIS A 344 6.24 -3.03 18.87
C HIS A 344 4.82 -2.57 19.22
N ASN A 345 4.53 -1.26 19.15
CA ASN A 345 3.18 -0.71 19.30
C ASN A 345 2.45 -0.53 17.95
N GLN A 346 3.00 -1.08 16.86
CA GLN A 346 2.48 -1.20 15.50
C GLN A 346 2.21 0.11 14.73
N ILE A 347 1.75 1.19 15.36
CA ILE A 347 1.27 2.37 14.62
C ILE A 347 2.35 2.95 13.69
N ASN A 348 3.55 3.23 14.22
CA ASN A 348 4.63 3.81 13.41
C ASN A 348 5.20 2.82 12.38
N GLU A 349 5.25 1.52 12.72
CA GLU A 349 5.61 0.45 11.78
C GLU A 349 4.65 0.45 10.58
N LEU A 350 3.34 0.46 10.84
CA LEU A 350 2.30 0.47 9.81
C LEU A 350 2.35 1.77 8.99
N ALA A 351 2.49 2.93 9.63
CA ALA A 351 2.55 4.22 8.93
C ALA A 351 3.71 4.26 7.92
N LEU A 352 4.91 3.87 8.36
CA LEU A 352 6.12 3.85 7.52
C LEU A 352 6.07 2.71 6.48
N SER A 353 5.53 1.54 6.84
CA SER A 353 5.30 0.42 5.92
C SER A 353 4.43 0.86 4.74
N PHE A 354 3.27 1.44 5.02
CA PHE A 354 2.31 1.81 3.98
C PHE A 354 2.58 3.15 3.30
N GLN A 355 3.57 3.91 3.75
CA GLN A 355 4.16 4.97 2.91
C GLN A 355 4.67 4.41 1.58
N GLY A 356 5.17 3.17 1.56
CA GLY A 356 5.57 2.48 0.32
C GLY A 356 4.43 2.34 -0.71
N ASN A 357 3.16 2.24 -0.25
CA ASN A 357 2.00 2.20 -1.14
C ASN A 357 1.91 3.46 -2.02
N SER A 358 2.33 4.63 -1.53
CA SER A 358 2.30 5.87 -2.32
C SER A 358 3.23 5.86 -3.55
N ILE A 359 4.18 4.92 -3.60
CA ILE A 359 5.23 4.81 -4.62
C ILE A 359 5.06 3.53 -5.46
N ALA A 360 4.86 2.39 -4.80
CA ALA A 360 4.72 1.08 -5.45
C ALA A 360 3.43 1.00 -6.28
N GLU A 361 3.40 0.19 -7.34
CA GLU A 361 2.22 0.01 -8.22
C GLU A 361 1.71 1.33 -8.84
N GLY A 362 2.65 2.22 -9.17
CA GLY A 362 2.43 3.55 -9.73
C GLY A 362 2.44 4.62 -8.64
N ASP A 363 3.36 5.58 -8.76
CA ASP A 363 3.43 6.73 -7.86
C ASP A 363 2.10 7.50 -7.89
N THR A 364 1.57 7.81 -6.72
CA THR A 364 0.24 8.42 -6.58
C THR A 364 0.16 9.75 -7.32
N LEU A 365 1.19 10.60 -7.27
CA LEU A 365 1.17 11.90 -7.96
C LEU A 365 1.17 11.70 -9.47
N VAL A 366 2.01 10.81 -10.00
CA VAL A 366 2.07 10.54 -11.45
C VAL A 366 0.76 9.91 -11.96
N LEU A 367 0.15 9.01 -11.17
CA LEU A 367 -1.18 8.48 -11.48
C LEU A 367 -2.23 9.60 -11.52
N CYS A 368 -2.19 10.53 -10.57
CA CYS A 368 -3.10 11.68 -10.55
C CYS A 368 -2.88 12.61 -11.75
N ILE A 369 -1.61 12.90 -12.09
CA ILE A 369 -1.25 13.69 -13.26
C ILE A 369 -1.81 13.05 -14.53
N ARG A 370 -1.61 11.74 -14.71
CA ARG A 370 -2.12 11.03 -15.89
C ARG A 370 -3.64 11.14 -15.96
N LEU A 371 -4.34 10.75 -14.89
CA LEU A 371 -5.80 10.74 -14.85
C LEU A 371 -6.39 12.14 -15.09
N ALA A 372 -5.97 13.14 -14.30
CA ALA A 372 -6.50 14.49 -14.43
C ALA A 372 -6.22 15.08 -15.82
N SER A 373 -5.02 14.87 -16.37
CA SER A 373 -4.70 15.37 -17.72
C SER A 373 -5.57 14.71 -18.78
N GLU A 374 -5.81 13.40 -18.71
CA GLU A 374 -6.63 12.68 -19.70
C GLU A 374 -8.11 13.08 -19.63
N VAL A 375 -8.63 13.30 -18.42
CA VAL A 375 -10.01 13.80 -18.21
C VAL A 375 -10.16 15.24 -18.68
N LEU A 376 -9.22 16.14 -18.33
CA LEU A 376 -9.25 17.55 -18.78
C LEU A 376 -9.12 17.67 -20.30
N MET A 377 -8.45 16.72 -20.96
CA MET A 377 -8.38 16.63 -22.42
C MET A 377 -9.63 15.98 -23.06
N GLY A 378 -10.62 15.57 -22.26
CA GLY A 378 -11.86 14.96 -22.75
C GLY A 378 -11.69 13.58 -23.36
N LYS A 379 -10.65 12.82 -22.98
CA LYS A 379 -10.41 11.48 -23.55
C LYS A 379 -11.42 10.44 -23.08
N TYR A 380 -11.79 10.52 -21.81
CA TYR A 380 -12.80 9.66 -21.16
C TYR A 380 -13.32 10.38 -19.92
N ARG A 381 -14.40 9.84 -19.33
CA ARG A 381 -14.99 10.33 -18.08
C ARG A 381 -15.05 9.21 -17.06
N LEU A 382 -14.89 9.57 -15.79
CA LEU A 382 -15.19 8.68 -14.67
C LEU A 382 -16.68 8.74 -14.33
N PRO A 383 -17.21 7.81 -13.50
CA PRO A 383 -18.62 7.80 -13.13
C PRO A 383 -19.07 9.15 -12.55
N GLU A 384 -20.14 9.69 -13.14
CA GLU A 384 -20.72 10.98 -12.76
C GLU A 384 -21.30 10.94 -11.33
N PRO A 385 -21.42 12.09 -10.65
CA PRO A 385 -22.05 12.17 -9.33
C PRO A 385 -23.52 11.71 -9.36
N THR A 386 -23.87 10.85 -8.43
CA THR A 386 -25.26 10.43 -8.18
C THR A 386 -26.02 11.37 -7.25
N HIS A 387 -25.30 12.10 -6.38
CA HIS A 387 -25.86 13.16 -5.54
C HIS A 387 -25.18 14.50 -5.88
N GLN A 388 -25.65 15.14 -6.94
CA GLN A 388 -25.02 16.35 -7.52
C GLN A 388 -24.96 17.56 -6.56
N ASP A 389 -25.84 17.57 -5.56
CA ASP A 389 -25.96 18.63 -4.55
C ASP A 389 -25.16 18.37 -3.27
N SER A 390 -24.54 17.18 -3.15
CA SER A 390 -23.67 16.91 -2.01
C SER A 390 -22.45 17.85 -2.00
N PRO A 391 -21.96 18.32 -0.83
CA PRO A 391 -20.82 19.24 -0.77
C PRO A 391 -19.59 18.75 -1.54
N LEU A 392 -19.30 17.44 -1.47
CA LEU A 392 -18.16 16.84 -2.14
C LEU A 392 -18.34 16.76 -3.67
N ALA A 393 -19.56 16.54 -4.17
CA ALA A 393 -19.83 16.56 -5.61
C ALA A 393 -19.73 17.98 -6.19
N LYS A 394 -20.19 19.00 -5.43
CA LYS A 394 -20.01 20.40 -5.81
C LYS A 394 -18.53 20.78 -5.86
N TYR A 395 -17.75 20.35 -4.86
CA TYR A 395 -16.31 20.58 -4.79
C TYR A 395 -15.55 19.95 -5.97
N GLU A 396 -15.77 18.66 -6.24
CA GLU A 396 -15.16 17.99 -7.41
C GLU A 396 -15.49 18.72 -8.71
N ARG A 397 -16.77 19.03 -8.94
CA ARG A 397 -17.21 19.74 -10.14
C ARG A 397 -16.56 21.11 -10.28
N GLY A 398 -16.52 21.88 -9.20
CA GLY A 398 -15.91 23.22 -9.17
C GLY A 398 -14.42 23.19 -9.49
N LEU A 399 -13.65 22.30 -8.85
CA LEU A 399 -12.22 22.18 -9.13
C LEU A 399 -11.94 21.77 -10.58
N PHE A 400 -12.74 20.85 -11.15
CA PHE A 400 -12.59 20.47 -12.55
C PHE A 400 -13.00 21.60 -13.51
N GLN A 401 -14.00 22.41 -13.15
CA GLN A 401 -14.37 23.60 -13.91
C GLN A 401 -13.22 24.62 -13.92
N GLU A 402 -12.69 24.99 -12.76
CA GLU A 402 -11.54 25.90 -12.64
C GLU A 402 -10.32 25.41 -13.43
N ALA A 403 -10.01 24.11 -13.33
CA ALA A 403 -8.91 23.50 -14.06
C ALA A 403 -9.15 23.51 -15.57
N THR A 404 -10.39 23.28 -16.02
CA THR A 404 -10.76 23.32 -17.44
C THR A 404 -10.64 24.73 -18.01
N GLU A 405 -11.17 25.73 -17.31
CA GLU A 405 -11.04 27.15 -17.67
C GLU A 405 -9.57 27.56 -17.75
N LYS A 406 -8.76 27.11 -16.78
CA LYS A 406 -7.32 27.33 -16.81
C LYS A 406 -6.67 26.67 -18.02
N VAL A 407 -6.97 25.41 -18.32
CA VAL A 407 -6.42 24.73 -19.51
C VAL A 407 -6.77 25.47 -20.81
N GLN A 408 -8.00 25.95 -20.93
CA GLN A 408 -8.46 26.73 -22.09
C GLN A 408 -7.71 28.06 -22.24
N SER A 409 -7.25 28.65 -21.13
CA SER A 409 -6.48 29.89 -21.14
C SER A 409 -4.99 29.70 -21.48
N LEU A 410 -4.49 28.47 -21.60
CA LEU A 410 -3.07 28.19 -21.77
C LEU A 410 -2.67 28.04 -23.24
N SER A 411 -1.52 28.61 -23.60
CA SER A 411 -0.83 28.33 -24.86
C SER A 411 0.11 27.12 -24.72
N GLY A 412 0.30 26.34 -25.81
CA GLY A 412 1.28 25.24 -25.84
C GLY A 412 0.74 23.86 -25.44
N GLY A 413 -0.57 23.74 -25.20
CA GLY A 413 -1.25 22.47 -24.92
C GLY A 413 -0.78 21.76 -23.64
N HIS A 414 -1.17 20.50 -23.47
CA HIS A 414 -0.91 19.71 -22.26
C HIS A 414 0.58 19.37 -21.98
N ARG A 415 1.49 19.74 -22.88
CA ARG A 415 2.96 19.61 -22.71
C ARG A 415 3.68 20.94 -22.62
N GLY A 416 2.95 22.05 -22.68
CA GLY A 416 3.52 23.40 -22.57
C GLY A 416 3.87 23.78 -21.13
N GLU A 417 4.74 24.79 -20.98
CA GLU A 417 5.17 25.32 -19.69
C GLU A 417 4.00 25.81 -18.82
N GLY A 418 2.97 26.37 -19.45
CA GLY A 418 1.76 26.81 -18.76
C GLY A 418 0.97 25.65 -18.12
N PHE A 419 0.93 24.49 -18.77
CA PHE A 419 0.29 23.30 -18.20
C PHE A 419 1.15 22.72 -17.07
N ASN A 420 2.46 22.69 -17.28
CA ASN A 420 3.44 22.25 -16.28
C ASN A 420 3.35 23.06 -14.97
N SER A 421 3.31 24.39 -15.06
CA SER A 421 3.26 25.27 -13.88
C SER A 421 1.85 25.48 -13.33
N GLY A 422 0.83 25.48 -14.18
CA GLY A 422 -0.55 25.84 -13.81
C GLY A 422 -1.47 24.67 -13.46
N ILE A 423 -1.24 23.48 -14.05
CA ILE A 423 -2.16 22.34 -13.95
C ILE A 423 -1.54 21.15 -13.21
N LEU A 424 -0.31 20.74 -13.54
CA LEU A 424 0.32 19.58 -12.90
C LEU A 424 0.31 19.63 -11.36
N PRO A 425 0.58 20.78 -10.70
CA PRO A 425 0.52 20.88 -9.24
C PRO A 425 -0.89 20.65 -8.67
N ARG A 426 -1.95 20.88 -9.47
CA ARG A 426 -3.36 20.74 -9.08
C ARG A 426 -3.92 19.34 -9.31
N CYS A 427 -3.28 18.54 -10.17
CA CYS A 427 -3.77 17.22 -10.57
C CYS A 427 -4.05 16.28 -9.38
N ARG A 428 -3.23 16.34 -8.34
CA ARG A 428 -3.44 15.53 -7.13
C ARG A 428 -4.73 15.92 -6.41
N GLY A 429 -4.97 17.22 -6.20
CA GLY A 429 -6.19 17.71 -5.55
C GLY A 429 -7.46 17.35 -6.34
N LEU A 430 -7.40 17.46 -7.67
CA LEU A 430 -8.50 17.05 -8.57
C LEU A 430 -8.88 15.57 -8.38
N VAL A 431 -7.89 14.67 -8.39
CA VAL A 431 -8.12 13.23 -8.27
C VAL A 431 -8.48 12.83 -6.84
N GLU A 432 -7.95 13.52 -5.84
CA GLU A 432 -8.38 13.33 -4.45
C GLU A 432 -9.85 13.75 -4.25
N ALA A 433 -10.31 14.86 -4.85
CA ALA A 433 -11.72 15.29 -4.80
C ALA A 433 -12.67 14.27 -5.46
N MET A 434 -12.30 13.73 -6.62
CA MET A 434 -13.00 12.59 -7.26
C MET A 434 -13.15 11.41 -6.30
N GLY A 435 -12.04 11.02 -5.66
CA GLY A 435 -12.04 9.93 -4.69
C GLY A 435 -12.93 10.21 -3.48
N GLN A 436 -12.88 11.43 -2.93
CA GLN A 436 -13.69 11.85 -1.78
C GLN A 436 -15.19 11.70 -2.07
N ARG A 437 -15.66 12.23 -3.21
CA ARG A 437 -17.06 12.09 -3.61
C ARG A 437 -17.44 10.63 -3.81
N MET A 438 -16.69 9.87 -4.61
CA MET A 438 -17.04 8.46 -4.89
C MET A 438 -17.07 7.62 -3.60
N ALA A 439 -16.17 7.89 -2.65
CA ALA A 439 -16.17 7.20 -1.36
C ALA A 439 -17.41 7.54 -0.52
N TYR A 440 -17.79 8.82 -0.45
CA TYR A 440 -19.02 9.25 0.23
C TYR A 440 -20.25 8.60 -0.41
N GLU A 441 -20.39 8.64 -1.73
CA GLU A 441 -21.55 8.08 -2.44
C GLU A 441 -21.64 6.55 -2.28
N ALA A 442 -20.50 5.86 -2.29
CA ALA A 442 -20.45 4.43 -2.04
C ALA A 442 -20.91 4.11 -0.61
N ALA A 443 -20.45 4.86 0.38
CA ALA A 443 -20.78 4.65 1.78
C ALA A 443 -22.22 5.07 2.15
N ALA A 444 -22.73 6.16 1.59
CA ALA A 444 -24.08 6.67 1.85
C ALA A 444 -25.20 5.71 1.40
N ARG A 445 -24.91 4.76 0.50
CA ARG A 445 -25.87 3.73 0.06
C ARG A 445 -25.90 2.50 0.95
N VAL A 446 -25.01 2.41 1.94
CA VAL A 446 -24.87 1.23 2.79
C VAL A 446 -25.45 1.54 4.16
N GLU A 447 -26.60 0.92 4.48
CA GLU A 447 -27.35 1.13 5.72
C GLU A 447 -26.54 0.88 7.00
N THR A 448 -25.48 0.05 6.93
CA THR A 448 -24.63 -0.25 8.09
C THR A 448 -23.63 0.85 8.42
N VAL A 449 -23.37 1.77 7.48
CA VAL A 449 -22.53 2.96 7.73
C VAL A 449 -23.37 3.99 8.46
N LEU A 450 -22.93 4.38 9.65
CA LEU A 450 -23.68 5.32 10.48
C LEU A 450 -23.62 6.74 9.90
N PRO A 451 -24.71 7.53 9.98
CA PRO A 451 -24.69 8.94 9.58
C PRO A 451 -23.56 9.74 10.24
N GLU A 452 -23.30 9.51 11.53
CA GLU A 452 -22.25 10.21 12.28
C GLU A 452 -20.83 9.89 11.74
N VAL A 453 -20.65 8.71 11.14
CA VAL A 453 -19.41 8.34 10.44
C VAL A 453 -19.26 9.12 9.14
N LEU A 454 -20.35 9.24 8.38
CA LEU A 454 -20.37 10.03 7.15
C LEU A 454 -20.15 11.52 7.42
N ASP A 455 -20.74 12.06 8.48
CA ASP A 455 -20.58 13.47 8.86
C ASP A 455 -19.11 13.79 9.17
N VAL A 456 -18.43 12.94 9.97
CA VAL A 456 -17.00 13.10 10.24
C VAL A 456 -16.16 12.95 8.97
N PHE A 457 -16.50 12.03 8.06
CA PHE A 457 -15.80 11.88 6.78
C PHE A 457 -15.98 13.07 5.85
N VAL A 458 -17.21 13.61 5.74
CA VAL A 458 -17.50 14.78 4.89
C VAL A 458 -16.82 16.01 5.47
N MET A 459 -16.96 16.26 6.78
CA MET A 459 -16.33 17.42 7.42
C MET A 459 -14.80 17.32 7.36
N SER A 460 -14.22 16.15 7.55
CA SER A 460 -12.77 15.99 7.40
C SER A 460 -12.28 16.25 5.98
N CYS A 461 -13.10 16.00 4.95
CA CYS A 461 -12.77 16.34 3.55
C CYS A 461 -12.93 17.85 3.29
N ILE A 462 -13.99 18.48 3.80
CA ILE A 462 -14.19 19.94 3.71
C ILE A 462 -13.04 20.71 4.35
N ARG A 463 -12.52 20.23 5.49
CA ARG A 463 -11.42 20.86 6.23
C ARG A 463 -10.08 20.88 5.50
N GLU A 464 -9.94 20.15 4.40
CA GLU A 464 -8.70 20.11 3.61
C GLU A 464 -8.58 21.29 2.64
N ASP A 465 -9.71 21.82 2.17
CA ASP A 465 -9.76 23.03 1.36
C ASP A 465 -10.96 23.90 1.78
N PRO A 466 -10.97 24.43 3.03
CA PRO A 466 -12.08 25.26 3.50
C PRO A 466 -12.17 26.57 2.72
N SER A 467 -11.08 27.01 2.09
CA SER A 467 -11.05 28.19 1.21
C SER A 467 -12.01 28.04 0.05
N TRP A 468 -11.97 26.91 -0.66
CA TRP A 468 -12.83 26.68 -1.82
C TRP A 468 -14.31 26.82 -1.46
N TYR A 469 -14.76 26.18 -0.38
CA TYR A 469 -16.17 26.25 0.06
C TYR A 469 -16.58 27.66 0.47
N THR A 470 -15.66 28.42 1.09
CA THR A 470 -15.94 29.81 1.47
C THR A 470 -15.99 30.75 0.27
N GLU A 471 -15.10 30.57 -0.71
CA GLU A 471 -15.02 31.38 -1.93
C GLU A 471 -16.25 31.18 -2.81
N HIS A 472 -16.75 29.95 -2.90
CA HIS A 472 -17.93 29.58 -3.68
C HIS A 472 -19.25 29.80 -2.95
N GLY A 473 -19.22 30.33 -1.71
CA GLY A 473 -20.41 30.63 -0.93
C GLY A 473 -21.18 29.39 -0.44
N GLU A 474 -20.56 28.21 -0.47
CA GLU A 474 -21.17 26.96 -0.03
C GLU A 474 -21.25 26.89 1.50
N LEU A 475 -20.19 27.29 2.21
CA LEU A 475 -20.13 27.32 3.67
C LEU A 475 -19.28 28.49 4.17
N THR A 476 -19.72 29.14 5.24
CA THR A 476 -18.88 30.11 5.96
C THR A 476 -17.85 29.41 6.85
N ARG A 477 -16.76 30.10 7.20
CA ARG A 477 -15.78 29.57 8.16
C ARG A 477 -16.39 29.20 9.52
N ALA A 478 -17.41 29.95 9.95
CA ALA A 478 -18.12 29.70 11.19
C ALA A 478 -18.96 28.42 11.12
N GLN A 479 -19.68 28.21 10.00
CA GLN A 479 -20.41 26.95 9.74
C GLN A 479 -19.45 25.77 9.70
N ILE A 480 -18.34 25.86 8.95
CA ILE A 480 -17.35 24.76 8.88
C ILE A 480 -16.84 24.37 10.28
N TRP A 481 -16.57 25.35 11.15
CA TRP A 481 -16.13 25.07 12.52
C TRP A 481 -17.22 24.41 13.35
N HIS A 482 -18.45 24.94 13.28
CA HIS A 482 -19.60 24.44 14.03
C HIS A 482 -19.96 23.02 13.60
N ASP A 483 -20.08 22.78 12.30
CA ASP A 483 -20.46 21.48 11.73
C ASP A 483 -19.37 20.43 12.01
N GLU A 484 -18.08 20.81 11.98
CA GLU A 484 -16.98 19.93 12.37
C GLU A 484 -17.07 19.56 13.85
N GLU A 485 -17.28 20.54 14.72
CA GLU A 485 -17.46 20.31 16.16
C GLU A 485 -18.62 19.37 16.43
N ASP A 486 -19.75 19.59 15.77
CA ASP A 486 -20.96 18.78 15.92
C ASP A 486 -20.78 17.36 15.41
N ALA A 487 -20.16 17.16 14.25
CA ALA A 487 -19.87 15.84 13.71
C ALA A 487 -19.04 14.99 14.70
N TYR A 488 -17.95 15.55 15.23
CA TYR A 488 -17.14 14.83 16.23
C TYR A 488 -17.85 14.66 17.57
N ARG A 489 -18.66 15.63 18.00
CA ARG A 489 -19.45 15.56 19.24
C ARG A 489 -20.47 14.43 19.18
N GLN A 490 -21.10 14.21 18.02
CA GLN A 490 -22.06 13.13 17.81
C GLN A 490 -21.39 11.75 17.67
N LEU A 491 -20.22 11.68 17.01
CA LEU A 491 -19.51 10.41 16.84
C LEU A 491 -18.79 9.94 18.12
N PHE A 492 -18.33 10.85 18.98
CA PHE A 492 -17.50 10.50 20.13
C PHE A 492 -18.12 9.47 21.09
N PRO A 493 -19.40 9.56 21.50
CA PRO A 493 -20.05 8.53 22.33
C PRO A 493 -20.07 7.13 21.70
N LEU A 494 -19.96 7.04 20.37
CA LEU A 494 -19.96 5.78 19.62
C LEU A 494 -18.58 5.14 19.54
N LEU A 495 -17.51 5.77 20.04
CA LEU A 495 -16.14 5.26 19.96
C LEU A 495 -15.99 3.79 20.43
N PRO A 496 -16.55 3.35 21.58
CA PRO A 496 -16.46 1.95 21.98
C PRO A 496 -17.08 0.99 20.94
N LYS A 497 -18.24 1.35 20.40
CA LYS A 497 -18.94 0.59 19.36
C LYS A 497 -18.15 0.57 18.05
N LEU A 498 -17.51 1.68 17.67
CA LEU A 498 -16.63 1.76 16.49
C LEU A 498 -15.44 0.80 16.63
N ILE A 499 -14.78 0.78 17.80
CA ILE A 499 -13.66 -0.11 18.08
C ILE A 499 -14.10 -1.58 18.00
N GLU A 500 -15.21 -1.93 18.65
CA GLU A 500 -15.73 -3.31 18.67
C GLU A 500 -16.09 -3.79 17.26
N ARG A 501 -16.94 -3.04 16.54
CA ARG A 501 -17.42 -3.45 15.21
C ARG A 501 -16.34 -3.43 14.13
N SER A 502 -15.21 -2.74 14.38
CA SER A 502 -14.09 -2.72 13.45
C SER A 502 -13.48 -4.11 13.23
N GLY A 503 -13.60 -5.00 14.24
CA GLY A 503 -12.92 -6.31 14.27
C GLY A 503 -11.39 -6.21 14.41
N ALA A 504 -10.83 -5.01 14.56
CA ALA A 504 -9.38 -4.80 14.50
C ALA A 504 -8.65 -5.31 15.75
N GLN A 505 -9.36 -5.44 16.88
CA GLN A 505 -8.78 -5.85 18.17
C GLN A 505 -8.06 -7.20 18.10
N ASP A 506 -8.58 -8.14 17.29
CA ASP A 506 -7.99 -9.47 17.11
C ASP A 506 -6.58 -9.43 16.50
N TYR A 507 -6.22 -8.33 15.82
CA TYR A 507 -4.97 -8.14 15.11
C TYR A 507 -4.00 -7.19 15.83
N ILE A 508 -4.44 -6.58 16.95
CA ILE A 508 -3.58 -5.77 17.79
C ILE A 508 -2.57 -6.69 18.51
N ALA A 509 -1.30 -6.32 18.43
CA ALA A 509 -0.16 -6.88 19.15
C ALA A 509 0.52 -5.81 20.03
N ALA A 510 0.10 -4.55 19.97
CA ALA A 510 0.66 -3.46 20.75
C ALA A 510 0.55 -3.73 22.26
N PRO A 511 1.66 -3.87 23.02
CA PRO A 511 1.59 -4.10 24.46
C PRO A 511 0.99 -2.90 25.21
N MET A 512 1.13 -1.68 24.68
CA MET A 512 0.68 -0.45 25.36
C MET A 512 -0.83 -0.33 25.62
N ILE A 513 -1.65 -1.18 24.99
CA ILE A 513 -3.10 -1.13 25.17
C ILE A 513 -3.58 -1.87 26.44
N GLU A 514 -2.72 -2.66 27.08
CA GLU A 514 -3.05 -3.43 28.29
C GLU A 514 -1.88 -3.39 29.29
N GLU A 515 -2.18 -3.04 30.54
CA GLU A 515 -1.16 -2.83 31.58
C GLU A 515 -0.32 -4.08 31.83
N GLU A 516 -0.95 -5.25 31.99
CA GLU A 516 -0.27 -6.53 32.18
C GLU A 516 0.65 -6.88 30.99
N LYS A 517 0.22 -6.59 29.75
CA LYS A 517 1.04 -6.83 28.55
C LYS A 517 2.22 -5.87 28.48
N LEU A 518 2.03 -4.60 28.82
CA LEU A 518 3.09 -3.60 28.87
C LEU A 518 4.12 -3.93 29.95
N GLU A 519 3.67 -4.33 31.14
CA GLU A 519 4.54 -4.75 32.24
C GLU A 519 5.35 -5.98 31.84
N LYS A 520 4.68 -7.03 31.33
CA LYS A 520 5.36 -8.24 30.86
C LYS A 520 6.37 -7.95 29.75
N PHE A 521 6.03 -7.09 28.80
CA PHE A 521 6.95 -6.66 27.74
C PHE A 521 8.15 -5.95 28.34
N THR A 522 7.94 -5.00 29.26
CA THR A 522 8.99 -4.21 29.90
C THR A 522 9.93 -5.07 30.72
N LEU A 523 9.41 -6.01 31.52
CA LEU A 523 10.19 -6.98 32.28
C LEU A 523 10.96 -7.98 31.41
N GLY A 524 10.59 -8.11 30.13
CA GLY A 524 11.29 -8.93 29.15
C GLY A 524 12.46 -8.21 28.44
N LEU A 525 12.61 -6.90 28.62
CA LEU A 525 13.69 -6.12 27.99
C LEU A 525 15.04 -6.41 28.64
N ALA A 526 16.11 -6.12 27.89
CA ALA A 526 17.46 -6.19 28.44
C ALA A 526 17.64 -5.09 29.51
N THR A 527 17.79 -5.50 30.77
CA THR A 527 18.05 -4.61 31.89
C THR A 527 19.55 -4.47 32.12
N PHE A 528 20.01 -3.23 32.28
CA PHE A 528 21.39 -2.89 32.62
C PHE A 528 21.37 -2.13 33.95
N GLY A 529 21.68 -2.81 35.05
CA GLY A 529 21.66 -2.26 36.41
C GLY A 529 22.36 -3.21 37.39
N LEU A 530 22.58 -2.77 38.63
CA LEU A 530 23.02 -3.66 39.70
C LEU A 530 21.88 -4.62 40.06
N ASP A 531 22.19 -5.85 40.48
CA ASP A 531 21.18 -6.91 40.74
C ASP A 531 20.11 -6.49 41.77
N GLU A 532 20.40 -5.51 42.63
CA GLU A 532 19.47 -4.97 43.65
C GLU A 532 18.53 -3.86 43.12
N ASP A 533 18.81 -3.28 41.95
CA ASP A 533 18.03 -2.19 41.34
C ASP A 533 16.96 -2.69 40.35
N VAL A 534 16.87 -4.00 40.14
CA VAL A 534 15.86 -4.59 39.25
C VAL A 534 14.50 -4.45 39.92
N ILE A 535 13.64 -3.61 39.33
CA ILE A 535 12.22 -3.45 39.69
C ILE A 535 11.65 -4.85 39.94
N SER A 536 11.29 -5.11 41.20
CA SER A 536 11.03 -6.45 41.72
C SER A 536 9.86 -7.12 41.00
N GLY A 537 10.18 -8.00 40.06
CA GLY A 537 9.17 -8.76 39.31
C GLY A 537 9.66 -10.02 38.59
N SER A 538 10.97 -10.23 38.40
CA SER A 538 11.44 -11.46 37.76
C SER A 538 12.73 -12.01 38.37
N VAL A 539 12.61 -13.16 39.04
CA VAL A 539 13.72 -14.02 39.37
C VAL A 539 14.15 -14.73 38.09
N ARG A 540 15.27 -14.31 37.48
CA ARG A 540 16.07 -15.18 36.62
C ARG A 540 17.52 -15.10 37.05
N LYS A 541 17.96 -16.10 37.81
CA LYS A 541 19.37 -16.45 38.00
C LYS A 541 20.02 -16.63 36.62
N ARG A 542 20.82 -15.67 36.15
CA ARG A 542 21.81 -15.95 35.11
C ARG A 542 23.03 -16.55 35.79
N HIS A 543 23.36 -17.78 35.41
CA HIS A 543 24.69 -18.32 35.70
C HIS A 543 25.71 -17.56 34.87
N SER A 544 26.61 -16.88 35.56
CA SER A 544 27.86 -16.37 35.04
C SER A 544 28.71 -17.53 34.51
N LYS A 545 29.18 -17.45 33.26
CA LYS A 545 30.53 -17.86 32.92
C LYS A 545 31.10 -16.89 31.88
N LEU A 546 32.29 -16.39 32.24
CA LEU A 546 33.27 -15.66 31.46
C LEU A 546 33.55 -16.32 30.11
#